data_AF-A0A1S3QZC2-F1
#
_entry.id   AF-A0A1S3QZC2-F1
#
_cell.length_a   1.000
_cell.length_b   1.000
_cell.length_c   1.000
_cell.angle_alpha   90.00
_cell.angle_beta   90.00
_cell.angle_gamma   90.00
#
_symmetry.space_group_name_H-M   'P 1'
#
loop_
_entity.id
_entity.type
_entity.pdbx_description
1 polymer ?
#
loop_
_entity_poly.entity_id
_entity_poly.type
_entity_poly.pdbx_seq_one_letter_code
_entity_poly.pdbx_strand_id
1 'polypeptide(L)'
;MTTLTSSQDKHWLMRQAKTPMTNSSIQLLDDAYRKRWRTLLSVDDLVEKVVKRLEVRGELENTYIIFTSDNGYHTGQFSLPLDKRQLYESDIRVPLLIRGPNIKPNQTTGLAVQNVDLGPTILDMAGYNVNKTAMDGMSFLPVLEGSVNSTTWRTDFLVEYEGEGSNVADPACPLLGPGVSECFPDCVCEDSFNNTYACVRT
;
A
#
# COMPACT_ATOMS: atom_id res chain seq x y z
N MET A 1 -3.18 31.90 -3.32
CA MET A 1 -1.79 31.58 -2.92
C MET A 1 -1.82 31.13 -1.48
N THR A 2 -1.96 29.84 -1.25
CA THR A 2 -1.94 29.27 0.09
C THR A 2 -0.50 29.33 0.59
N THR A 3 -0.29 30.08 1.67
CA THR A 3 0.98 30.18 2.38
C THR A 3 1.50 28.78 2.69
N LEU A 4 2.68 28.44 2.16
CA LEU A 4 3.42 27.24 2.51
C LEU A 4 3.57 27.22 4.03
N THR A 5 2.91 26.27 4.68
CA THR A 5 3.00 26.07 6.12
C THR A 5 4.46 25.85 6.52
N SER A 6 4.84 26.40 7.67
CA SER A 6 6.16 26.24 8.30
C SER A 6 6.59 24.77 8.25
N SER A 7 7.85 24.50 7.92
CA SER A 7 8.37 23.13 7.82
C SER A 7 8.22 22.33 9.12
N GLN A 8 8.05 23.01 10.26
CA GLN A 8 7.96 22.41 11.59
C GLN A 8 6.71 21.53 11.79
N ASP A 9 5.62 21.81 11.08
CA ASP A 9 4.37 21.04 11.20
C ASP A 9 4.38 19.73 10.40
N LYS A 10 5.45 19.47 9.65
CA LYS A 10 5.60 18.25 8.83
C LYS A 10 6.25 17.13 9.65
N HIS A 11 5.81 15.89 9.38
CA HIS A 11 6.43 14.68 9.91
C HIS A 11 7.96 14.75 9.73
N TRP A 12 8.73 14.35 10.77
CA TRP A 12 10.17 14.59 10.82
C TRP A 12 10.93 14.02 9.62
N LEU A 13 10.51 12.86 9.11
CA LEU A 13 11.10 12.20 7.94
C LEU A 13 11.07 13.10 6.70
N MET A 14 9.96 13.83 6.53
CA MET A 14 9.71 14.73 5.40
C MET A 14 10.58 15.98 5.46
N ARG A 15 11.00 16.36 6.66
CA ARG A 15 11.91 17.50 6.88
C ARG A 15 13.36 17.12 6.57
N GLN A 16 13.69 15.84 6.56
CA GLN A 16 15.04 15.34 6.33
C GLN A 16 15.35 15.09 4.85
N ALA A 17 14.34 15.06 3.97
CA ALA A 17 14.54 14.79 2.55
C ALA A 17 15.11 16.02 1.82
N LYS A 18 16.18 15.83 1.06
CA LYS A 18 16.80 16.88 0.23
C LYS A 18 15.86 17.21 -0.91
N THR A 19 15.45 18.46 -0.95
CA THR A 19 14.54 18.97 -1.97
C THR A 19 15.16 20.24 -2.56
N PRO A 20 15.38 20.32 -3.89
CA PRO A 20 15.01 19.32 -4.90
C PRO A 20 15.92 18.08 -4.93
N MET A 21 15.38 16.96 -5.39
CA MET A 21 16.14 15.74 -5.72
C MET A 21 17.14 16.00 -6.85
N THR A 22 18.19 15.18 -6.97
CA THR A 22 19.13 15.27 -8.09
C THR A 22 18.47 14.82 -9.39
N ASN A 23 19.01 15.26 -10.53
CA ASN A 23 18.50 14.84 -11.85
C ASN A 23 18.62 13.32 -12.05
N SER A 24 19.66 12.68 -11.50
CA SER A 24 19.82 11.22 -11.57
C SER A 24 18.72 10.50 -10.79
N SER A 25 18.38 10.93 -9.57
CA SER A 25 17.24 10.41 -8.80
C SER A 25 15.94 10.56 -9.56
N ILE A 26 15.66 11.76 -10.09
CA ILE A 26 14.43 12.03 -10.83
C ILE A 26 14.32 11.11 -12.04
N GLN A 27 15.37 10.98 -12.85
CA GLN A 27 15.36 10.12 -14.04
C GLN A 27 15.12 8.66 -13.69
N LEU A 28 15.72 8.17 -12.60
CA LEU A 28 15.52 6.80 -12.16
C LEU A 28 14.08 6.59 -11.70
N LEU A 29 13.56 7.44 -10.81
CA LEU A 29 12.21 7.33 -10.28
C LEU A 29 11.16 7.39 -11.40
N ASP A 30 11.38 8.25 -12.38
CA ASP A 30 10.58 8.33 -13.60
C ASP A 30 10.60 7.03 -14.41
N ASP A 31 11.77 6.43 -14.59
CA ASP A 31 11.91 5.15 -15.31
C ASP A 31 11.24 4.00 -14.55
N ALA A 32 11.43 3.93 -13.22
CA ALA A 32 10.77 2.96 -12.36
C ALA A 32 9.24 3.11 -12.43
N TYR A 33 8.73 4.34 -12.36
CA TYR A 33 7.31 4.64 -12.50
C TYR A 33 6.78 4.18 -13.86
N ARG A 34 7.43 4.53 -14.97
CA ARG A 34 7.04 4.10 -16.32
C ARG A 34 7.04 2.58 -16.47
N LYS A 35 8.04 1.89 -15.92
CA LYS A 35 8.12 0.41 -15.96
C LYS A 35 6.96 -0.22 -15.19
N ARG A 36 6.64 0.27 -13.99
CA ARG A 36 5.49 -0.22 -13.21
C ARG A 36 4.16 -0.01 -13.95
N TRP A 37 3.98 1.15 -14.57
CA TRP A 37 2.80 1.40 -15.41
C TRP A 37 2.68 0.44 -16.59
N ARG A 38 3.80 0.12 -17.24
CA ARG A 38 3.81 -0.86 -18.33
C ARG A 38 3.43 -2.26 -17.84
N THR A 39 3.89 -2.68 -16.65
CA THR A 39 3.49 -3.98 -16.08
C THR A 39 1.99 -4.04 -15.76
N LEU A 40 1.38 -2.92 -15.38
CA LEU A 40 -0.04 -2.85 -15.08
C LEU A 40 -0.91 -3.17 -16.31
N LEU A 41 -0.47 -2.82 -17.52
CA LEU A 41 -1.17 -3.19 -18.76
C LEU A 41 -1.27 -4.70 -18.93
N SER A 42 -0.20 -5.44 -18.64
CA SER A 42 -0.22 -6.91 -18.71
C SER A 42 -1.12 -7.53 -17.64
N VAL A 43 -1.24 -6.88 -16.48
CA VAL A 43 -2.18 -7.29 -15.43
C VAL A 43 -3.63 -7.03 -15.88
N ASP A 44 -3.90 -5.89 -16.50
CA ASP A 44 -5.22 -5.55 -17.05
C ASP A 44 -5.67 -6.56 -18.12
N ASP A 45 -4.79 -6.90 -19.07
CA ASP A 45 -5.03 -7.94 -20.07
C ASP A 45 -5.32 -9.31 -19.42
N LEU A 46 -4.65 -9.63 -18.30
CA LEU A 46 -4.88 -10.88 -17.56
C LEU A 46 -6.25 -10.87 -16.88
N VAL A 47 -6.63 -9.77 -16.24
CA VAL A 47 -7.94 -9.61 -15.61
C VAL A 47 -9.04 -9.76 -16.66
N GLU A 48 -8.91 -9.12 -17.82
CA GLU A 48 -9.87 -9.24 -18.93
C GLU A 48 -10.03 -10.71 -19.35
N LYS A 49 -8.92 -11.44 -19.52
CA LYS A 49 -8.93 -12.87 -19.90
C LYS A 49 -9.60 -13.75 -18.84
N VAL A 50 -9.33 -13.51 -17.56
CA VAL A 50 -9.95 -14.28 -16.46
C VAL A 50 -11.45 -14.03 -16.43
N VAL A 51 -11.89 -12.77 -16.49
CA VAL A 51 -13.31 -12.39 -16.48
C VAL A 51 -14.05 -12.98 -17.68
N LYS A 52 -13.52 -12.80 -18.90
CA LYS A 52 -14.09 -13.42 -20.12
C LYS A 52 -14.17 -14.94 -20.03
N ARG A 53 -13.17 -15.58 -19.40
CA ARG A 53 -13.17 -17.03 -19.26
C ARG A 53 -14.27 -17.51 -18.31
N LEU A 54 -14.52 -16.79 -17.22
CA LEU A 54 -15.63 -17.06 -16.30
C LEU A 54 -16.98 -16.85 -16.99
N GLU A 55 -17.11 -15.79 -17.81
CA GLU A 55 -18.32 -15.50 -18.59
C GLU A 55 -18.64 -16.63 -19.58
N VAL A 56 -17.66 -17.04 -20.39
CA VAL A 56 -17.82 -18.15 -21.37
C VAL A 56 -18.20 -19.47 -20.69
N ARG A 57 -17.79 -19.68 -19.43
CA ARG A 57 -18.14 -20.87 -18.65
C ARG A 57 -19.51 -20.77 -17.95
N GLY A 58 -20.14 -19.60 -17.96
CA GLY A 58 -21.38 -19.35 -17.21
C GLY A 58 -21.18 -19.24 -15.69
N GLU A 59 -19.95 -19.06 -15.22
CA GLU A 59 -19.60 -19.06 -13.79
C GLU A 59 -19.50 -17.64 -13.22
N LEU A 60 -19.49 -16.61 -14.08
CA LEU A 60 -19.22 -15.23 -13.67
C LEU A 60 -20.22 -14.73 -12.63
N GLU A 61 -21.51 -15.00 -12.80
CA GLU A 61 -22.58 -14.54 -11.88
C GLU A 61 -22.49 -15.18 -10.49
N ASN A 62 -21.87 -16.35 -10.36
CA ASN A 62 -21.69 -17.06 -9.10
C ASN A 62 -20.25 -16.95 -8.55
N THR A 63 -19.45 -16.02 -9.08
CA THR A 63 -18.05 -15.84 -8.69
C THR A 63 -17.82 -14.46 -8.10
N TYR A 64 -17.29 -14.42 -6.87
CA TYR A 64 -16.68 -13.20 -6.34
C TYR A 64 -15.30 -12.97 -6.96
N ILE A 65 -15.04 -11.76 -7.44
CA ILE A 65 -13.73 -11.31 -7.91
C ILE A 65 -13.29 -10.18 -6.99
N ILE A 66 -12.15 -10.36 -6.33
CA ILE A 66 -11.53 -9.38 -5.45
C ILE A 66 -10.19 -8.99 -6.07
N PHE A 67 -10.04 -7.72 -6.44
CA PHE A 67 -8.80 -7.14 -6.93
C PHE A 67 -8.23 -6.19 -5.88
N THR A 68 -7.02 -6.46 -5.41
CA THR A 68 -6.34 -5.68 -4.37
C THR A 68 -4.82 -5.75 -4.50
N SER A 69 -4.10 -5.06 -3.62
CA SER A 69 -2.63 -5.13 -3.47
C SER A 69 -2.26 -5.45 -2.01
N ASP A 70 -1.08 -6.03 -1.80
CA ASP A 70 -0.51 -6.28 -0.48
C ASP A 70 -0.11 -4.96 0.22
N ASN A 71 0.53 -4.07 -0.53
CA ASN A 71 0.95 -2.74 -0.12
C ASN A 71 0.98 -1.79 -1.32
N GLY A 72 1.08 -0.50 -1.03
CA GLY A 72 1.42 0.56 -1.97
C GLY A 72 2.92 0.62 -2.26
N TYR A 73 3.36 1.65 -2.96
CA TYR A 73 4.76 1.83 -3.32
C TYR A 73 5.00 3.29 -3.69
N HIS A 74 5.93 3.96 -3.00
CA HIS A 74 6.33 5.30 -3.37
C HIS A 74 7.52 5.29 -4.34
N THR A 75 7.52 6.26 -5.24
CA THR A 75 8.51 6.47 -6.29
C THR A 75 8.83 7.96 -6.34
N GLY A 76 9.41 8.52 -5.26
CA GLY A 76 9.79 9.93 -5.22
C GLY A 76 8.83 10.87 -4.51
N GLN A 77 7.67 10.38 -4.04
CA GLN A 77 6.77 11.18 -3.21
C GLN A 77 7.57 11.74 -2.03
N PHE A 78 7.46 13.05 -1.82
CA PHE A 78 8.16 13.74 -0.73
C PHE A 78 9.69 13.68 -0.78
N SER A 79 10.26 13.47 -1.97
CA SER A 79 11.70 13.27 -2.17
C SER A 79 12.24 12.02 -1.45
N LEU A 80 11.36 11.06 -1.14
CA LEU A 80 11.75 9.74 -0.65
C LEU A 80 12.26 8.85 -1.80
N PRO A 81 13.21 7.93 -1.54
CA PRO A 81 13.63 6.94 -2.53
C PRO A 81 12.49 5.98 -2.90
N LEU A 82 12.75 4.99 -3.75
CA LEU A 82 11.75 3.95 -4.01
C LEU A 82 11.68 2.97 -2.84
N ASP A 83 10.51 2.80 -2.23
CA ASP A 83 10.28 1.85 -1.15
C ASP A 83 8.76 1.65 -0.89
N LYS A 84 8.41 0.91 0.17
CA LYS A 84 7.04 0.58 0.58
C LYS A 84 6.86 0.45 2.10
N ARG A 85 7.77 1.04 2.88
CA ARG A 85 7.88 0.85 4.33
C ARG A 85 7.46 2.09 5.14
N GLN A 86 6.85 3.07 4.49
CA GLN A 86 6.42 4.30 5.15
C GLN A 86 4.94 4.24 5.53
N LEU A 87 4.56 5.03 6.53
CA LEU A 87 3.16 5.12 7.00
C LEU A 87 2.33 6.12 6.17
N TYR A 88 2.82 6.54 5.00
CA TYR A 88 2.09 7.44 4.11
C TYR A 88 1.12 6.66 3.22
N GLU A 89 0.06 7.33 2.77
CA GLU A 89 -0.95 6.70 1.90
C GLU A 89 -0.36 6.08 0.63
N SER A 90 0.79 6.57 0.13
CA SER A 90 1.50 5.96 -1.00
C SER A 90 1.84 4.49 -0.79
N ASP A 91 2.01 4.07 0.47
CA ASP A 91 2.54 2.77 0.87
C ASP A 91 1.46 1.92 1.55
N ILE A 92 0.54 2.54 2.28
CA ILE A 92 -0.45 1.80 3.08
C ILE A 92 -1.83 1.75 2.42
N ARG A 93 -2.14 2.66 1.48
CA ARG A 93 -3.46 2.73 0.84
C ARG A 93 -3.43 2.01 -0.51
N VAL A 94 -4.09 0.85 -0.57
CA VAL A 94 -4.15 -0.02 -1.74
C VAL A 94 -5.51 0.04 -2.44
N PRO A 95 -5.60 -0.26 -3.75
CA PRO A 95 -6.89 -0.43 -4.41
C PRO A 95 -7.63 -1.63 -3.82
N LEU A 96 -8.95 -1.55 -3.70
CA LEU A 96 -9.81 -2.70 -3.40
C LEU A 96 -11.07 -2.58 -4.26
N LEU A 97 -11.16 -3.44 -5.28
CA LEU A 97 -12.34 -3.55 -6.15
C LEU A 97 -12.93 -4.94 -6.01
N ILE A 98 -14.25 -5.01 -5.84
CA ILE A 98 -14.95 -6.28 -5.62
C ILE A 98 -16.20 -6.32 -6.49
N ARG A 99 -16.41 -7.45 -7.16
CA ARG A 99 -17.69 -7.82 -7.78
C ARG A 99 -18.09 -9.22 -7.36
N GLY A 100 -19.37 -9.53 -7.42
CA GLY A 100 -19.87 -10.88 -7.19
C GLY A 100 -21.37 -10.90 -6.93
N PRO A 101 -21.91 -12.07 -6.54
CA PRO A 101 -23.31 -12.21 -6.13
C PRO A 101 -23.73 -11.13 -5.13
N ASN A 102 -24.95 -10.59 -5.29
CA ASN A 102 -25.58 -9.61 -4.39
C ASN A 102 -24.86 -8.27 -4.19
N ILE A 103 -23.73 -8.02 -4.87
CA ILE A 103 -23.03 -6.73 -4.86
C ILE A 103 -23.55 -5.87 -6.01
N LYS A 104 -24.02 -4.65 -5.72
CA LYS A 104 -24.52 -3.76 -6.77
C LYS A 104 -23.35 -3.08 -7.50
N PRO A 105 -23.47 -2.83 -8.82
CA PRO A 105 -22.45 -2.10 -9.55
C PRO A 105 -22.37 -0.64 -9.09
N ASN A 106 -21.22 0.01 -9.36
CA ASN A 106 -20.99 1.45 -9.15
C ASN A 106 -21.18 1.93 -7.70
N GLN A 107 -20.83 1.09 -6.73
CA GLN A 107 -20.79 1.47 -5.33
C GLN A 107 -19.39 1.94 -4.92
N THR A 108 -19.32 2.97 -4.07
CA THR A 108 -18.09 3.45 -3.45
C THR A 108 -18.34 3.71 -1.98
N THR A 109 -17.36 3.41 -1.12
CA THR A 109 -17.43 3.67 0.32
C THR A 109 -16.18 4.42 0.79
N GLY A 110 -16.35 5.33 1.75
CA GLY A 110 -15.26 6.00 2.45
C GLY A 110 -14.86 5.32 3.76
N LEU A 111 -15.48 4.18 4.09
CA LEU A 111 -15.15 3.41 5.28
C LEU A 111 -13.76 2.76 5.15
N ALA A 112 -12.98 2.80 6.22
CA ALA A 112 -11.65 2.21 6.25
C ALA A 112 -11.73 0.68 6.31
N VAL A 113 -11.14 0.00 5.33
CA VAL A 113 -11.00 -1.47 5.28
C VAL A 113 -9.52 -1.80 5.29
N GLN A 114 -9.14 -2.88 5.96
CA GLN A 114 -7.77 -3.37 6.05
C GLN A 114 -7.61 -4.74 5.38
N ASN A 115 -6.38 -5.10 4.99
CA ASN A 115 -6.09 -6.41 4.40
C ASN A 115 -6.47 -7.58 5.33
N VAL A 116 -6.39 -7.40 6.65
CA VAL A 116 -6.83 -8.41 7.64
C VAL A 116 -8.34 -8.71 7.57
N ASP A 117 -9.13 -7.82 6.96
CA ASP A 117 -10.58 -7.99 6.82
C ASP A 117 -10.97 -8.90 5.65
N LEU A 118 -10.04 -9.16 4.72
CA LEU A 118 -10.30 -10.03 3.57
C LEU A 118 -10.62 -11.46 4.01
N GLY A 119 -9.85 -12.00 4.97
CA GLY A 119 -10.04 -13.34 5.51
C GLY A 119 -11.47 -13.59 6.02
N PRO A 120 -11.95 -12.84 7.03
CA PRO A 120 -13.30 -13.02 7.54
C PRO A 120 -14.37 -12.70 6.48
N THR A 121 -14.14 -11.73 5.59
CA THR A 121 -15.10 -11.42 4.51
C THR A 121 -15.27 -12.58 3.52
N ILE A 122 -14.17 -13.24 3.12
CA ILE A 122 -14.23 -14.40 2.23
C ILE A 122 -14.97 -15.57 2.90
N LEU A 123 -14.76 -15.78 4.20
CA LEU A 123 -15.47 -16.80 4.97
C LEU A 123 -16.97 -16.49 5.09
N ASP A 124 -17.32 -15.23 5.31
CA ASP A 124 -18.71 -14.76 5.34
C ASP A 124 -19.40 -14.97 3.99
N MET A 125 -18.74 -14.61 2.88
CA MET A 125 -19.21 -14.86 1.52
C MET A 125 -19.42 -16.36 1.23
N ALA A 126 -18.64 -17.24 1.86
CA ALA A 126 -18.79 -18.69 1.79
C ALA A 126 -19.89 -19.25 2.71
N GLY A 127 -20.60 -18.40 3.46
CA GLY A 127 -21.64 -18.79 4.41
C GLY A 127 -21.13 -19.32 5.75
N TYR A 128 -19.84 -19.12 6.05
CA TYR A 128 -19.27 -19.51 7.34
C TYR A 128 -19.59 -18.47 8.41
N ASN A 129 -19.87 -18.92 9.63
CA ASN A 129 -20.09 -18.02 10.75
C ASN A 129 -18.75 -17.45 11.26
N VAL A 130 -18.43 -16.22 10.84
CA VAL A 130 -17.18 -15.52 11.18
C VAL A 130 -16.94 -15.38 12.69
N ASN A 131 -17.99 -15.35 13.51
CA ASN A 131 -17.88 -15.28 14.98
C ASN A 131 -17.24 -16.55 15.58
N LYS A 132 -17.09 -17.62 14.80
CA LYS A 132 -16.38 -18.85 15.18
C LYS A 132 -14.90 -18.85 14.81
N THR A 133 -14.40 -17.76 14.21
CA THR A 133 -12.98 -17.62 13.85
C THR A 133 -12.24 -16.80 14.90
N ALA A 134 -10.92 -16.97 14.96
CA ALA A 134 -10.03 -16.10 15.71
C ALA A 134 -9.22 -15.28 14.69
N MET A 135 -9.84 -14.23 14.15
CA MET A 135 -9.23 -13.30 13.20
C MET A 135 -9.37 -11.88 13.74
N ASP A 136 -8.33 -11.05 13.54
CA ASP A 136 -8.34 -9.65 13.99
C ASP A 136 -9.22 -8.74 13.11
N GLY A 137 -9.43 -9.15 11.85
CA GLY A 137 -10.26 -8.44 10.90
C GLY A 137 -11.76 -8.60 11.16
N MET A 138 -12.56 -7.77 10.47
CA MET A 138 -14.02 -7.84 10.48
C MET A 138 -14.54 -8.07 9.06
N SER A 139 -15.57 -8.91 8.90
CA SER A 139 -16.22 -9.03 7.60
C SER A 139 -16.80 -7.68 7.17
N PHE A 140 -16.44 -7.21 5.98
CA PHE A 140 -17.03 -6.03 5.36
C PHE A 140 -18.10 -6.40 4.31
N LEU A 141 -18.54 -7.66 4.25
CA LEU A 141 -19.65 -8.06 3.36
C LEU A 141 -20.91 -7.19 3.54
N PRO A 142 -21.34 -6.81 4.77
CA PRO A 142 -22.45 -5.88 4.96
C PRO A 142 -22.24 -4.49 4.34
N VAL A 143 -20.97 -4.06 4.22
CA VAL A 143 -20.62 -2.80 3.53
C VAL A 143 -20.89 -2.93 2.03
N LEU A 144 -20.53 -4.07 1.43
CA LEU A 144 -20.75 -4.35 0.01
C LEU A 144 -22.24 -4.44 -0.32
N GLU A 145 -23.03 -5.06 0.56
CA GLU A 145 -24.49 -5.20 0.39
C GLU A 145 -25.27 -3.91 0.68
N GLY A 146 -24.61 -2.90 1.25
CA GLY A 146 -25.23 -1.63 1.65
C GLY A 146 -26.13 -1.76 2.89
N SER A 147 -25.87 -2.74 3.75
CA SER A 147 -26.62 -3.03 4.98
C SER A 147 -25.89 -2.60 6.26
N VAL A 148 -24.66 -2.09 6.14
CA VAL A 148 -23.85 -1.67 7.30
C VAL A 148 -24.37 -0.39 7.95
N ASN A 149 -24.33 -0.35 9.30
CA ASN A 149 -24.44 0.90 10.04
C ASN A 149 -23.05 1.52 10.20
N SER A 150 -22.85 2.74 9.67
CA SER A 150 -21.55 3.43 9.75
C SER A 150 -21.09 3.68 11.18
N THR A 151 -21.99 3.74 12.17
CA THR A 151 -21.63 3.96 13.58
C THR A 151 -20.96 2.76 14.24
N THR A 152 -21.09 1.57 13.66
CA THR A 152 -20.48 0.34 14.19
C THR A 152 -19.18 -0.03 13.48
N TRP A 153 -18.79 0.74 12.46
CA TRP A 153 -17.57 0.49 11.70
C TRP A 153 -16.36 1.17 12.36
N ARG A 154 -15.15 0.65 12.13
CA ARG A 154 -13.94 1.23 12.69
C ARG A 154 -13.67 2.63 12.14
N THR A 155 -13.22 3.52 13.01
CA THR A 155 -12.75 4.88 12.67
C THR A 155 -11.23 4.98 12.61
N ASP A 156 -10.56 3.98 13.18
CA ASP A 156 -9.12 3.93 13.37
C ASP A 156 -8.61 2.53 12.98
N PHE A 157 -7.33 2.45 12.64
CA PHE A 157 -6.70 1.20 12.26
C PHE A 157 -5.21 1.21 12.63
N LEU A 158 -4.67 0.01 12.83
CA LEU A 158 -3.27 -0.22 13.14
C LEU A 158 -2.49 -0.54 11.87
N VAL A 159 -1.34 0.11 11.69
CA VAL A 159 -0.32 -0.26 10.72
C VAL A 159 0.98 -0.44 11.47
N GLU A 160 1.60 -1.60 11.31
CA GLU A 160 2.85 -1.97 11.97
C GLU A 160 3.91 -2.29 10.94
N TYR A 161 5.13 -1.88 11.24
CA TYR A 161 6.33 -2.27 10.52
C TYR A 161 7.40 -2.61 11.55
N GLU A 162 7.86 -3.85 11.52
CA GLU A 162 9.01 -4.31 12.30
C GLU A 162 10.21 -4.27 11.37
N GLY A 163 11.16 -3.38 11.66
CA GLY A 163 12.33 -3.16 10.81
C GLY A 163 13.16 -4.42 10.58
N GLU A 164 13.85 -4.46 9.45
CA GLU A 164 14.69 -5.56 8.98
C GLU A 164 16.14 -5.46 9.52
N GLY A 165 16.35 -4.69 10.59
CA GLY A 165 17.68 -4.30 11.04
C GLY A 165 18.56 -5.46 11.49
N SER A 166 19.83 -5.40 11.07
CA SER A 166 20.88 -6.30 11.53
C SER A 166 21.62 -5.70 12.72
N ASN A 167 22.03 -6.54 13.67
CA ASN A 167 23.00 -6.15 14.71
C ASN A 167 24.44 -6.09 14.17
N VAL A 168 24.66 -6.46 12.91
CA VAL A 168 25.96 -6.43 12.24
C VAL A 168 26.01 -5.19 11.38
N ALA A 169 26.89 -4.24 11.72
CA ALA A 169 27.16 -3.10 10.87
C ALA A 169 27.75 -3.58 9.54
N ASP A 170 27.09 -3.26 8.45
CA ASP A 170 27.55 -3.67 7.13
C ASP A 170 28.80 -2.82 6.77
N PRO A 171 29.98 -3.38 6.42
CA PRO A 171 31.23 -2.61 6.31
C PRO A 171 31.41 -1.72 5.06
N ALA A 172 30.76 -2.00 3.94
CA ALA A 172 30.65 -1.06 2.81
C ALA A 172 29.61 0.08 3.03
N CYS A 173 29.15 0.30 4.29
CA CYS A 173 28.23 1.36 4.66
C CYS A 173 28.97 2.59 5.21
N PRO A 174 29.09 3.72 4.48
CA PRO A 174 29.63 4.96 5.03
C PRO A 174 28.72 5.56 6.11
N LEU A 175 29.10 5.57 7.39
CA LEU A 175 28.35 6.24 8.46
C LEU A 175 28.00 7.69 8.06
N LEU A 176 26.77 7.95 7.62
CA LEU A 176 26.29 9.28 7.26
C LEU A 176 25.41 9.85 8.37
N GLY A 177 25.43 11.17 8.50
CA GLY A 177 24.65 11.90 9.49
C GLY A 177 23.13 11.79 9.29
N PRO A 178 22.32 12.43 10.15
CA PRO A 178 20.86 12.37 10.04
C PRO A 178 20.37 13.01 8.72
N GLY A 179 19.77 12.20 7.85
CA GLY A 179 19.14 12.66 6.59
C GLY A 179 18.78 11.49 5.68
N VAL A 180 17.59 11.48 5.08
CA VAL A 180 17.12 10.40 4.17
C VAL A 180 17.59 10.58 2.72
N SER A 181 18.42 11.59 2.46
CA SER A 181 18.60 12.16 1.13
C SER A 181 19.90 11.85 0.43
N GLU A 182 20.82 11.16 1.11
CA GLU A 182 22.17 10.98 0.60
C GLU A 182 22.39 9.61 -0.07
N CYS A 183 21.34 8.79 -0.24
CA CYS A 183 21.43 7.51 -0.93
C CYS A 183 20.18 7.21 -1.79
N PHE A 184 20.44 6.92 -3.07
CA PHE A 184 19.57 6.53 -4.21
C PHE A 184 19.32 7.61 -5.30
N PRO A 185 19.76 7.40 -6.57
CA PRO A 185 20.25 6.17 -7.22
C PRO A 185 21.58 5.67 -6.70
N ASP A 186 22.34 6.55 -6.07
CA ASP A 186 23.77 6.37 -5.96
C ASP A 186 24.17 5.48 -4.79
N CYS A 187 23.19 5.00 -3.99
CA CYS A 187 23.39 4.15 -2.83
C CYS A 187 22.11 3.48 -2.18
N VAL A 188 22.18 2.21 -1.73
CA VAL A 188 21.22 1.37 -0.93
C VAL A 188 21.32 1.48 0.61
N CYS A 189 20.28 2.01 1.28
CA CYS A 189 20.18 2.01 2.76
C CYS A 189 19.97 0.61 3.37
N GLU A 190 20.61 0.34 4.52
CA GLU A 190 20.17 -0.69 5.45
C GLU A 190 19.10 -0.12 6.40
N ASP A 191 18.07 -0.90 6.68
CA ASP A 191 17.07 -0.58 7.69
C ASP A 191 17.74 -0.60 9.07
N SER A 192 17.62 0.47 9.85
CA SER A 192 18.19 0.42 11.20
C SER A 192 17.21 -0.28 12.13
N PHE A 193 17.75 -1.04 13.08
CA PHE A 193 17.02 -1.83 14.08
C PHE A 193 15.94 -1.06 14.87
N ASN A 194 15.90 0.28 14.81
CA ASN A 194 14.93 1.13 15.50
C ASN A 194 14.00 1.90 14.55
N ASN A 195 13.79 1.43 13.31
CA ASN A 195 12.95 2.08 12.29
C ASN A 195 13.40 3.53 11.97
N THR A 196 14.65 3.89 12.23
CA THR A 196 15.20 5.16 11.76
C THR A 196 15.86 4.95 10.40
N TYR A 197 15.36 5.64 9.37
CA TYR A 197 15.98 5.65 8.05
C TYR A 197 17.25 6.51 8.09
N ALA A 198 18.28 6.05 8.81
CA ALA A 198 19.58 6.68 8.87
C ALA A 198 20.45 6.07 7.76
N CYS A 199 20.45 6.78 6.64
CA CYS A 199 21.25 6.62 5.43
C CYS A 199 22.52 5.78 5.60
N VAL A 200 22.63 4.62 4.95
CA VAL A 200 23.96 4.17 4.56
C VAL A 200 24.06 3.21 3.35
N ARG A 201 25.01 3.54 2.43
CA ARG A 201 25.74 2.81 1.34
C ARG A 201 25.11 2.78 0.01
N THR A 202 25.79 2.61 -1.13
CA THR A 202 27.18 2.86 -1.59
C THR A 202 27.77 4.27 -1.53
#